data_AF-A0A445HDJ6-F1
#
_entry.id   AF-A0A445HDJ6-F1
#
_cell.length_a   1.000
_cell.length_b   1.000
_cell.length_c   1.000
_cell.angle_alpha   90.00
_cell.angle_beta   90.00
_cell.angle_gamma   90.00
#
_symmetry.space_group_name_H-M   'P 1'
#
loop_
_entity.id
_entity.type
_entity.pdbx_description
1 polymer ?
#
loop_
_entity_poly.entity_id
_entity_poly.type
_entity_poly.pdbx_seq_one_letter_code
_entity_poly.pdbx_strand_id
1 'polypeptide(L)'
;MIPLYKYIKEGKRMRGSGRKRHLRGREKGFACMLRLQVSHHPPVSALHATDDKENIEMTWCHSPVSKFTGTSVETKVHGKRQLKLHNHGETYEMDSPNLVIRILPISGTDWVGNVSIRCLETGLVAELNYIGQSFFGFRADRRLIKGKIFDSWFMKILYRLEAPIVKDPEFDMRFCCALYQSVWPTETALVWGELSQAILSKDWEKARETKKSVEERQREVLRERESRGKNWVPKHLVSYSKEEGWECSPIHKSVPNAPIATL
;
A
#
# COMPACT_ATOMS: atom_id res chain seq x y z
N MET A 1 5.89 20.03 4.56
CA MET A 1 5.26 18.88 3.90
C MET A 1 3.78 19.12 3.92
N ILE A 2 3.14 19.22 2.75
CA ILE A 2 1.69 19.20 2.71
C ILE A 2 1.31 17.74 2.95
N PRO A 3 0.64 17.38 4.05
CA PRO A 3 0.13 16.03 4.22
C PRO A 3 -0.81 15.73 3.06
N LEU A 4 -0.48 14.72 2.27
CA LEU A 4 -1.39 14.21 1.26
C LEU A 4 -2.32 13.24 1.95
N TYR A 5 -3.58 13.64 2.07
CA TYR A 5 -4.62 12.77 2.58
C TYR A 5 -5.26 12.03 1.41
N LYS A 6 -5.75 10.81 1.65
CA LYS A 6 -6.71 10.21 0.73
C LYS A 6 -7.82 9.59 1.56
N TYR A 7 -9.02 10.16 1.47
CA TYR A 7 -10.24 9.60 2.03
C TYR A 7 -10.93 8.80 0.94
N ILE A 8 -10.78 7.48 0.97
CA ILE A 8 -11.53 6.60 0.07
C ILE A 8 -12.77 6.14 0.81
N LYS A 9 -13.94 6.52 0.30
CA LYS A 9 -15.20 5.83 0.54
C LYS A 9 -15.55 5.17 -0.79
N GLU A 10 -15.39 3.85 -0.86
CA GLU A 10 -15.69 2.92 -1.98
C GLU A 10 -14.50 2.25 -2.68
N GLY A 11 -14.50 0.92 -2.63
CA GLY A 11 -13.74 0.04 -3.52
C GLY A 11 -14.52 -1.25 -3.72
N LYS A 12 -14.89 -1.57 -4.96
CA LYS A 12 -15.52 -2.87 -5.30
C LYS A 12 -14.51 -4.00 -5.08
N ARG A 13 -14.98 -5.12 -4.52
CA ARG A 13 -14.20 -6.36 -4.33
C ARG A 13 -13.64 -6.86 -5.66
N MET A 14 -12.31 -6.87 -5.82
CA MET A 14 -11.65 -7.64 -6.89
C MET A 14 -11.67 -9.12 -6.49
N ARG A 15 -12.57 -9.92 -7.10
CA ARG A 15 -12.47 -11.38 -7.06
C ARG A 15 -11.65 -11.85 -8.26
N GLY A 16 -10.57 -12.57 -8.01
CA GLY A 16 -9.91 -13.39 -9.03
C GLY A 16 -10.91 -14.43 -9.56
N SER A 17 -11.13 -14.42 -10.87
CA SER A 17 -12.11 -15.28 -11.54
C SER A 17 -11.58 -16.71 -11.75
N GLY A 18 -12.19 -17.67 -11.06
CA GLY A 18 -12.16 -19.09 -11.40
C GLY A 18 -13.58 -19.60 -11.71
N ARG A 19 -13.89 -19.70 -13.01
CA ARG A 19 -15.03 -20.38 -13.67
C ARG A 19 -16.47 -20.19 -13.13
N LYS A 20 -17.27 -19.55 -13.99
CA LYS A 20 -18.74 -19.50 -14.09
C LYS A 20 -19.51 -20.51 -13.21
N ARG A 21 -20.04 -20.04 -12.09
CA ARG A 21 -21.38 -20.42 -11.59
C ARG A 21 -22.04 -19.20 -10.98
N HIS A 22 -23.25 -18.95 -11.44
CA HIS A 22 -24.06 -17.77 -11.17
C HIS A 22 -24.47 -17.75 -9.69
N LEU A 23 -23.78 -16.95 -8.86
CA LEU A 23 -24.20 -16.67 -7.49
C LEU A 23 -24.54 -15.18 -7.39
N ARG A 24 -25.84 -14.88 -7.29
CA ARG A 24 -26.35 -13.57 -6.88
C ARG A 24 -25.79 -13.27 -5.49
N GLY A 25 -24.78 -12.40 -5.40
CA GLY A 25 -24.15 -11.99 -4.14
C GLY A 25 -24.40 -10.51 -3.88
N ARG A 26 -25.05 -10.21 -2.74
CA ARG A 26 -25.36 -8.86 -2.24
C ARG A 26 -24.10 -7.99 -2.10
N GLU A 27 -24.23 -6.71 -2.45
CA GLU A 27 -23.23 -5.65 -2.29
C GLU A 27 -23.12 -5.21 -0.81
N LYS A 28 -21.91 -5.32 -0.23
CA LYS A 28 -21.51 -4.86 1.13
C LYS A 28 -19.98 -4.70 1.12
N GLY A 29 -19.26 -3.72 1.68
CA GLY A 29 -19.50 -2.50 2.46
C GLY A 29 -18.17 -1.69 2.46
N PHE A 30 -18.15 -0.50 3.08
CA PHE A 30 -17.18 0.58 2.86
C PHE A 30 -16.05 0.57 3.89
N ALA A 31 -14.80 0.51 3.45
CA ALA A 31 -13.62 0.71 4.30
C ALA A 31 -13.27 2.20 4.38
N CYS A 32 -13.20 2.77 5.59
CA CYS A 32 -12.72 4.14 5.74
C CYS A 32 -11.20 4.11 5.82
N MET A 33 -10.52 4.82 4.90
CA MET A 33 -9.08 4.77 4.71
C MET A 33 -8.47 6.14 4.99
N LEU A 34 -7.50 6.22 5.89
CA LEU A 34 -6.64 7.38 6.08
C LEU A 34 -5.23 7.05 5.60
N ARG A 35 -4.83 7.51 4.41
CA ARG A 35 -3.42 7.52 4.00
C ARG A 35 -2.76 8.83 4.34
N LEU A 36 -1.55 8.75 4.88
CA LEU A 36 -0.67 9.87 5.13
C LEU A 36 0.72 9.58 4.60
N GLN A 37 1.28 10.50 3.83
CA GLN A 37 2.74 10.61 3.77
C GLN A 37 3.18 11.31 5.07
N VAL A 38 3.87 10.56 5.94
CA VAL A 38 4.26 11.03 7.28
C VAL A 38 5.69 11.54 7.33
N SER A 39 6.55 11.09 6.41
CA SER A 39 7.93 11.55 6.26
C SER A 39 8.32 11.65 4.78
N HIS A 40 9.19 12.61 4.45
CA HIS A 40 9.70 12.85 3.09
C HIS A 40 11.16 12.42 2.98
N HIS A 41 11.93 12.61 4.05
CA HIS A 41 13.32 12.20 4.16
C HIS A 41 13.55 11.48 5.50
N PRO A 42 13.46 10.14 5.54
CA PRO A 42 13.14 9.23 4.42
C PRO A 42 11.65 9.25 4.04
N PRO A 43 11.27 8.78 2.83
CA PRO A 43 9.86 8.67 2.45
C PRO A 43 9.17 7.60 3.29
N VAL A 44 8.10 7.97 4.00
CA VAL A 44 7.31 7.03 4.81
C VAL A 44 5.84 7.33 4.60
N SER A 45 5.08 6.28 4.34
CA SER A 45 3.63 6.35 4.29
C SER A 45 3.03 5.51 5.40
N ALA A 46 1.93 5.99 5.97
CA ALA A 46 1.13 5.26 6.91
C ALA A 46 -0.33 5.22 6.48
N LEU A 47 -0.99 4.16 6.91
CA LEU A 47 -2.37 3.85 6.64
C LEU A 47 -3.04 3.33 7.90
N HIS A 48 -4.21 3.88 8.20
CA HIS A 48 -5.17 3.29 9.11
C HIS A 48 -6.48 3.09 8.37
N ALA A 49 -7.05 1.89 8.47
CA ALA A 49 -8.33 1.56 7.87
C ALA A 49 -9.20 0.75 8.83
N THR A 50 -10.48 1.09 8.91
CA THR A 50 -11.45 0.36 9.74
C THR A 50 -12.70 0.01 8.94
N ASP A 51 -13.30 -1.14 9.29
CA ASP A 51 -14.65 -1.54 8.88
C ASP A 51 -15.46 -1.84 10.14
N ASP A 52 -16.33 -0.90 10.52
CA ASP A 52 -17.15 -1.01 11.73
C ASP A 52 -18.19 -2.14 11.64
N LYS A 53 -18.58 -2.57 10.43
CA LYS A 53 -19.62 -3.60 10.24
C LYS A 53 -19.05 -5.00 10.47
N GLU A 54 -17.88 -5.25 9.88
CA GLU A 54 -17.18 -6.53 10.00
C GLU A 54 -16.21 -6.53 11.19
N ASN A 55 -16.12 -5.40 11.91
CA ASN A 55 -15.25 -5.19 13.07
C ASN A 55 -13.78 -5.54 12.76
N ILE A 56 -13.28 -4.93 11.67
CA ILE A 56 -11.94 -5.13 11.14
C ILE A 56 -11.15 -3.83 11.28
N GLU A 57 -9.89 -3.94 11.69
CA GLU A 57 -8.96 -2.82 11.73
C GLU A 57 -7.64 -3.21 11.05
N MET A 58 -7.10 -2.34 10.22
CA MET A 58 -5.82 -2.50 9.56
C MET A 58 -4.95 -1.27 9.80
N THR A 59 -3.73 -1.49 10.27
CA THR A 59 -2.67 -0.48 10.30
C THR A 59 -1.54 -0.92 9.40
N TRP A 60 -0.95 0.04 8.68
CA TRP A 60 0.15 -0.24 7.77
C TRP A 60 1.07 0.97 7.69
N CYS A 61 2.35 0.79 8.01
CA CYS A 61 3.41 1.72 7.65
C CYS A 61 4.32 1.09 6.57
N HIS A 62 4.77 1.91 5.62
CA HIS A 62 5.86 1.50 4.74
C HIS A 62 6.86 2.61 4.46
N SER A 63 8.13 2.23 4.46
CA SER A 63 9.30 3.03 4.14
C SER A 63 10.07 2.32 3.03
N PRO A 64 9.86 2.69 1.76
CA PRO A 64 10.57 2.08 0.65
C PRO A 64 12.01 2.61 0.59
N VAL A 65 12.97 1.70 0.41
CA VAL A 65 14.38 1.99 0.19
C VAL A 65 14.81 1.33 -1.10
N SER A 66 15.09 2.15 -2.12
CA SER A 66 15.49 1.69 -3.44
C SER A 66 17.00 1.67 -3.60
N LYS A 67 17.54 0.59 -4.17
CA LYS A 67 18.94 0.42 -4.54
C LYS A 67 19.06 0.15 -6.03
N PHE A 68 19.83 0.98 -6.72
CA PHE A 68 20.17 0.75 -8.12
C PHE A 68 21.38 -0.20 -8.22
N THR A 69 21.27 -1.23 -9.05
CA THR A 69 22.32 -2.24 -9.26
C THR A 69 22.85 -2.23 -10.71
N GLY A 70 22.62 -1.15 -11.45
CA GLY A 70 23.02 -1.03 -12.86
C GLY A 70 21.92 -1.50 -13.83
N THR A 71 21.59 -2.80 -13.79
CA THR A 71 20.57 -3.38 -14.69
C THR A 71 19.18 -3.46 -14.07
N SER A 72 19.06 -3.17 -12.77
CA SER A 72 17.78 -3.19 -12.06
C SER A 72 17.74 -2.19 -10.90
N VAL A 73 16.52 -1.90 -10.44
CA VAL A 73 16.22 -1.19 -9.21
C VAL A 73 15.52 -2.17 -8.27
N GLU A 74 16.12 -2.45 -7.13
CA GLU A 74 15.49 -3.22 -6.06
C GLU A 74 14.97 -2.26 -5.00
N THR A 75 13.68 -2.32 -4.69
CA THR A 75 13.04 -1.53 -3.65
C THR A 75 12.63 -2.45 -2.51
N LYS A 76 13.34 -2.34 -1.39
CA LYS A 76 12.98 -3.00 -0.15
C LYS A 76 11.93 -2.16 0.56
N VAL A 77 10.85 -2.80 0.96
CA VAL A 77 9.73 -2.12 1.62
C VAL A 77 9.82 -2.45 3.11
N HIS A 78 10.31 -1.50 3.90
CA HIS A 78 10.36 -1.63 5.35
C HIS A 78 9.04 -1.17 5.97
N GLY A 79 8.73 -1.63 7.18
CA GLY A 79 7.53 -1.26 7.94
C GLY A 79 6.69 -2.48 8.29
N LYS A 80 5.76 -2.28 9.22
CA LYS A 80 4.87 -3.32 9.74
C LYS A 80 3.46 -3.13 9.19
N ARG A 81 2.76 -4.25 8.99
CA ARG A 81 1.33 -4.29 8.70
C ARG A 81 0.66 -5.14 9.76
N GLN A 82 -0.42 -4.64 10.32
CA GLN A 82 -1.19 -5.34 11.33
C GLN A 82 -2.66 -5.33 10.94
N LEU A 83 -3.27 -6.51 10.92
CA LEU A 83 -4.70 -6.71 10.72
C LEU A 83 -5.31 -7.30 11.98
N LYS A 84 -6.28 -6.62 12.55
CA LYS A 84 -7.07 -7.09 13.69
C LYS A 84 -8.44 -7.53 13.20
N LEU A 85 -8.76 -8.78 13.46
CA LEU A 85 -10.08 -9.36 13.27
C LEU A 85 -10.74 -9.46 14.65
N HIS A 86 -11.34 -8.36 15.11
CA HIS A 86 -11.85 -8.26 16.47
C HIS A 86 -12.93 -9.32 16.78
N ASN A 87 -13.73 -9.69 15.78
CA ASN A 87 -14.75 -10.75 15.92
C ASN A 87 -14.15 -12.14 16.21
N HIS A 88 -12.89 -12.36 15.88
CA HIS A 88 -12.17 -13.61 16.12
C HIS A 88 -11.17 -13.50 17.28
N GLY A 89 -10.94 -12.28 17.81
CA GLY A 89 -9.89 -12.04 18.79
C GLY A 89 -8.48 -12.29 18.22
N GLU A 90 -8.29 -12.10 16.91
CA GLU A 90 -7.04 -12.41 16.22
C GLU A 90 -6.34 -11.15 15.69
N THR A 91 -5.02 -11.12 15.85
CA THR A 91 -4.11 -10.10 15.37
C THR A 91 -3.07 -10.74 14.46
N TYR A 92 -3.05 -10.29 13.21
CA TYR A 92 -2.12 -10.75 12.20
C TYR A 92 -1.05 -9.71 11.92
N GLU A 93 0.21 -10.08 12.07
CA GLU A 93 1.35 -9.29 11.65
C GLU A 93 1.89 -9.79 10.31
N MET A 94 2.19 -8.84 9.43
CA MET A 94 2.59 -9.11 8.05
C MET A 94 3.75 -8.21 7.64
N ASP A 95 4.70 -8.78 6.92
CA ASP A 95 5.74 -8.03 6.20
C ASP A 95 5.33 -7.82 4.73
N SER A 96 6.31 -7.50 3.87
CA SER A 96 6.04 -7.17 2.47
C SER A 96 7.13 -7.68 1.53
N PRO A 97 6.77 -8.13 0.32
CA PRO A 97 7.75 -8.51 -0.67
C PRO A 97 8.49 -7.27 -1.20
N ASN A 98 9.69 -7.48 -1.70
CA ASN A 98 10.47 -6.45 -2.37
C ASN A 98 9.99 -6.26 -3.80
N LEU A 99 10.08 -5.04 -4.31
CA LEU A 99 9.78 -4.72 -5.69
C LEU A 99 11.08 -4.64 -6.49
N VAL A 100 11.24 -5.48 -7.51
CA VAL A 100 12.37 -5.42 -8.43
C VAL A 100 11.90 -4.96 -9.80
N ILE A 101 12.48 -3.86 -10.28
CA ILE A 101 12.29 -3.33 -11.63
C ILE A 101 13.56 -3.62 -12.42
N ARG A 102 13.49 -4.54 -13.39
CA ARG A 102 14.57 -4.80 -14.34
C ARG A 102 14.48 -3.84 -15.52
N ILE A 103 15.61 -3.29 -15.92
CA ILE A 103 15.73 -2.34 -17.03
C ILE A 103 16.36 -3.04 -18.24
N LEU A 104 17.39 -3.86 -18.03
CA LEU A 104 18.10 -4.59 -19.08
C LEU A 104 18.28 -6.07 -18.68
N PRO A 105 18.34 -7.01 -19.64
CA PRO A 105 18.06 -6.84 -21.09
C PRO A 105 16.56 -6.86 -21.41
N ILE A 106 15.74 -7.44 -20.54
CA ILE A 106 14.28 -7.51 -20.67
C ILE A 106 13.69 -6.70 -19.53
N SER A 107 12.97 -5.63 -19.88
CA SER A 107 12.29 -4.81 -18.88
C SER A 107 11.17 -5.61 -18.21
N GLY A 108 11.04 -5.44 -16.91
CA GLY A 108 10.06 -6.18 -16.14
C GLY A 108 9.96 -5.74 -14.70
N THR A 109 8.85 -6.08 -14.07
CA THR A 109 8.60 -5.76 -12.66
C THR A 109 8.15 -7.02 -11.95
N ASP A 110 8.84 -7.39 -10.88
CA ASP A 110 8.53 -8.57 -10.08
C ASP A 110 8.48 -8.22 -8.60
N TRP A 111 7.55 -8.87 -7.90
CA TRP A 111 7.58 -8.99 -6.46
C TRP A 111 8.47 -10.18 -6.11
N VAL A 112 9.43 -9.98 -5.22
CA VAL A 112 10.40 -11.02 -4.82
C VAL A 112 10.63 -11.04 -3.31
N GLY A 113 11.06 -12.19 -2.81
CA GLY A 113 11.48 -12.37 -1.42
C GLY A 113 10.46 -13.12 -0.58
N ASN A 114 10.84 -13.33 0.68
CA ASN A 114 10.02 -14.05 1.65
C ASN A 114 9.10 -13.08 2.38
N VAL A 115 7.88 -13.51 2.59
CA VAL A 115 6.82 -12.81 3.29
C VAL A 115 6.27 -13.73 4.36
N SER A 116 6.10 -13.21 5.58
CA SER A 116 5.52 -13.89 6.72
C SER A 116 4.23 -13.23 7.14
N ILE A 117 3.20 -14.04 7.38
CA ILE A 117 1.93 -13.64 7.98
C ILE A 117 1.78 -14.47 9.25
N ARG A 118 1.78 -13.82 10.42
CA ARG A 118 1.72 -14.48 11.72
C ARG A 118 0.49 -14.04 12.49
N CYS A 119 -0.31 -14.98 12.95
CA CYS A 119 -1.31 -14.74 13.99
C CYS A 119 -0.63 -14.78 15.36
N LEU A 120 -0.80 -13.73 16.15
CA LEU A 120 -0.14 -13.58 17.46
C LEU A 120 -0.75 -14.49 18.52
N GLU A 121 -2.06 -14.72 18.44
CA GLU A 121 -2.84 -15.44 19.45
C GLU A 121 -2.87 -16.95 19.22
N THR A 122 -2.75 -17.42 17.97
CA THR A 122 -2.84 -18.86 17.65
C THR A 122 -1.50 -19.49 17.31
N GLY A 123 -0.46 -18.69 17.07
CA GLY A 123 0.83 -19.19 16.61
C GLY A 123 0.84 -19.70 15.17
N LEU A 124 -0.26 -19.54 14.42
CA LEU A 124 -0.32 -19.87 12.99
C LEU A 124 0.57 -18.92 12.18
N VAL A 125 1.40 -19.48 11.31
CA VAL A 125 2.30 -18.74 10.43
C VAL A 125 2.13 -19.21 8.99
N ALA A 126 1.91 -18.26 8.09
CA ALA A 126 2.04 -18.48 6.65
C ALA A 126 3.34 -17.85 6.16
N GLU A 127 4.25 -18.68 5.63
CA GLU A 127 5.44 -18.23 4.92
C GLU A 127 5.20 -18.34 3.42
N LEU A 128 5.41 -17.24 2.70
CA LEU A 128 5.25 -17.09 1.26
C LEU A 128 6.58 -16.66 0.66
N ASN A 129 7.03 -17.33 -0.40
CA ASN A 129 8.22 -17.00 -1.16
C ASN A 129 7.80 -16.57 -2.56
N TYR A 130 8.02 -15.29 -2.84
CA TYR A 130 7.76 -14.67 -4.13
C TYR A 130 8.99 -14.85 -5.02
N ILE A 131 8.81 -15.64 -6.08
CA ILE A 131 9.86 -15.96 -7.04
C ILE A 131 9.57 -15.18 -8.32
N GLY A 132 10.44 -14.22 -8.62
CA GLY A 132 10.41 -13.43 -9.84
C GLY A 132 10.88 -14.23 -11.06
N GLN A 133 10.84 -13.61 -12.23
CA GLN A 133 11.34 -14.25 -13.45
C GLN A 133 12.87 -14.43 -13.41
N SER A 134 13.31 -15.62 -13.81
CA SER A 134 14.73 -15.97 -13.99
C SER A 134 15.40 -15.15 -15.09
N PHE A 135 16.69 -14.83 -14.91
CA PHE A 135 17.51 -13.99 -15.80
C PHE A 135 17.78 -14.63 -17.19
N PHE A 136 17.84 -15.97 -17.27
CA PHE A 136 18.07 -16.69 -18.51
C PHE A 136 16.74 -17.14 -19.11
N GLY A 137 16.34 -16.52 -20.22
CA GLY A 137 15.04 -16.62 -20.88
C GLY A 137 14.65 -17.99 -21.43
N PHE A 138 14.60 -19.03 -20.60
CA PHE A 138 13.84 -20.23 -20.88
C PHE A 138 12.35 -19.94 -20.67
N ARG A 139 11.56 -20.20 -21.71
CA ARG A 139 10.12 -19.90 -21.89
C ARG A 139 9.15 -20.49 -20.84
N ALA A 140 9.64 -20.98 -19.70
CA ALA A 140 8.87 -21.80 -18.76
C ALA A 140 8.72 -21.23 -17.34
N ASP A 141 9.53 -20.25 -16.91
CA ASP A 141 9.45 -19.75 -15.53
C ASP A 141 8.33 -18.72 -15.35
N ARG A 142 7.19 -19.21 -14.87
CA ARG A 142 6.08 -18.38 -14.41
C ARG A 142 6.45 -17.79 -13.06
N ARG A 143 6.19 -16.49 -12.89
CA ARG A 143 6.18 -15.85 -11.57
C ARG A 143 5.36 -16.70 -10.62
N LEU A 144 5.95 -17.08 -9.50
CA LEU A 144 5.38 -18.10 -8.63
C LEU A 144 5.43 -17.65 -7.18
N ILE A 145 4.37 -17.99 -6.44
CA ILE A 145 4.35 -17.92 -4.99
C ILE A 145 4.36 -19.35 -4.49
N LYS A 146 5.43 -19.73 -3.81
CA LYS A 146 5.47 -20.97 -3.02
C LYS A 146 5.21 -20.61 -1.58
N GLY A 147 4.46 -21.41 -0.85
CA GLY A 147 4.20 -21.11 0.55
C GLY A 147 3.88 -22.33 1.37
N LYS A 148 3.88 -22.13 2.68
CA LYS A 148 3.45 -23.12 3.68
C LYS A 148 2.72 -22.39 4.79
N ILE A 149 1.69 -23.03 5.31
CA ILE A 149 1.02 -22.63 6.55
C ILE A 149 1.37 -23.68 7.57
N PHE A 150 1.87 -23.25 8.72
CA PHE A 150 2.25 -24.14 9.80
C PHE A 150 1.89 -23.55 11.15
N ASP A 151 1.65 -24.43 12.10
CA ASP A 151 1.55 -24.07 13.50
C ASP A 151 2.98 -23.95 14.06
N SER A 152 3.36 -22.75 14.48
CA SER A 152 4.72 -22.50 14.97
C SER A 152 4.99 -23.07 16.36
N TRP A 153 3.95 -23.30 17.16
CA TRP A 153 4.09 -23.86 18.51
C TRP A 153 4.34 -25.37 18.46
N PHE A 154 3.67 -26.08 17.56
CA PHE A 154 3.85 -27.52 17.36
C PHE A 154 4.81 -27.86 16.22
N MET A 155 5.38 -26.85 15.54
CA MET A 155 6.20 -26.98 14.33
C MET A 155 5.54 -27.86 13.24
N LYS A 156 4.21 -27.84 13.17
CA LYS A 156 3.43 -28.75 12.32
C LYS A 156 2.97 -28.01 11.06
N ILE A 157 3.43 -28.49 9.91
CA ILE A 157 2.95 -27.98 8.61
C ILE A 157 1.51 -28.45 8.41
N LEU A 158 0.60 -27.49 8.21
CA LEU A 158 -0.82 -27.72 7.97
C LEU A 158 -1.10 -27.78 6.47
N TYR A 159 -0.54 -26.85 5.70
CA TYR A 159 -0.79 -26.71 4.28
C TYR A 159 0.47 -26.31 3.52
N ARG A 160 0.55 -26.72 2.25
CA ARG A 160 1.52 -26.23 1.26
C ARG A 160 0.77 -25.57 0.12
N LEU A 161 1.31 -24.47 -0.36
CA LEU A 161 0.70 -23.61 -1.37
C LEU A 161 1.69 -23.43 -2.52
N GLU A 162 1.19 -23.55 -3.74
CA GLU A 162 1.92 -23.19 -4.94
C GLU A 162 0.93 -22.56 -5.91
N ALA A 163 1.12 -21.28 -6.22
CA ALA A 163 0.22 -20.51 -7.04
C ALA A 163 0.99 -19.58 -7.97
N PRO A 164 0.56 -19.41 -9.24
CA PRO A 164 1.14 -18.40 -10.10
C PRO A 164 0.84 -16.99 -9.56
N ILE A 165 1.80 -16.06 -9.67
CA ILE A 165 1.52 -14.64 -9.44
C ILE A 165 0.60 -14.17 -10.56
N VAL A 166 -0.67 -13.97 -10.23
CA VAL A 166 -1.65 -13.37 -11.15
C VAL A 166 -1.23 -11.91 -11.33
N LYS A 167 -1.09 -11.46 -12.59
CA LYS A 167 -0.92 -10.02 -12.86
C LYS A 167 -2.09 -9.29 -12.19
N ASP A 168 -1.80 -8.23 -11.44
CA ASP A 168 -2.86 -7.38 -10.92
C ASP A 168 -3.84 -7.06 -12.07
N PRO A 169 -5.15 -7.22 -11.85
CA PRO A 169 -6.13 -6.70 -12.81
C PRO A 169 -5.77 -5.24 -13.03
N GLU A 170 -5.70 -4.81 -14.29
CA GLU A 170 -5.36 -3.43 -14.66
C GLU A 170 -6.03 -2.46 -13.69
N PHE A 171 -5.21 -1.78 -12.89
CA PHE A 171 -5.69 -0.77 -11.97
C PHE A 171 -6.16 0.41 -12.82
N ASP A 172 -7.43 0.43 -13.17
CA ASP A 172 -8.00 1.53 -13.95
C ASP A 172 -8.05 2.79 -13.08
N MET A 173 -7.09 3.69 -13.32
CA MET A 173 -6.98 4.95 -12.60
C MET A 173 -8.23 5.83 -12.78
N ARG A 174 -9.06 5.59 -13.81
CA ARG A 174 -10.36 6.28 -13.97
C ARG A 174 -11.29 6.06 -12.78
N PHE A 175 -11.20 4.93 -12.09
CA PHE A 175 -11.98 4.67 -10.87
C PHE A 175 -11.59 5.56 -9.69
N CYS A 176 -10.33 6.01 -9.60
CA CYS A 176 -9.92 6.97 -8.55
C CYS A 176 -10.39 8.39 -8.85
N CYS A 177 -10.64 8.73 -10.13
CA CYS A 177 -11.07 10.06 -10.54
C CYS A 177 -12.59 10.27 -10.42
N ALA A 178 -13.40 9.23 -10.25
CA ALA A 178 -14.86 9.34 -10.27
C ALA A 178 -15.49 9.89 -8.97
N LEU A 179 -14.72 10.13 -7.92
CA LEU A 179 -15.21 10.67 -6.63
C LEU A 179 -15.02 12.19 -6.52
N TYR A 180 -15.36 12.94 -7.56
CA TYR A 180 -14.98 14.35 -7.72
C TYR A 180 -15.92 15.38 -7.08
N GLN A 181 -16.63 15.06 -6.00
CA GLN A 181 -17.63 16.01 -5.44
C GLN A 181 -17.51 16.38 -3.96
N SER A 182 -16.51 15.87 -3.22
CA SER A 182 -16.26 16.34 -1.85
C SER A 182 -14.86 15.95 -1.36
N VAL A 183 -13.82 16.48 -2.00
CA VAL A 183 -12.43 16.08 -1.76
C VAL A 183 -11.65 17.24 -1.13
N TRP A 184 -10.87 16.97 -0.07
CA TRP A 184 -10.10 18.01 0.62
C TRP A 184 -9.01 18.59 -0.30
N PRO A 185 -8.68 19.90 -0.23
CA PRO A 185 -7.63 20.49 -1.08
C PRO A 185 -6.25 19.83 -0.99
N THR A 186 -6.00 19.11 0.12
CA THR A 186 -4.77 18.35 0.38
C THR A 186 -4.84 16.90 -0.12
N GLU A 187 -5.88 16.52 -0.83
CA GLU A 187 -6.04 15.14 -1.28
C GLU A 187 -5.06 14.81 -2.42
N THR A 188 -4.41 13.64 -2.37
CA THR A 188 -3.44 13.22 -3.40
C THR A 188 -4.00 13.33 -4.82
N ALA A 189 -5.27 12.97 -5.01
CA ALA A 189 -5.91 12.99 -6.33
C ALA A 189 -6.14 14.41 -6.86
N LEU A 190 -6.31 15.41 -5.99
CA LEU A 190 -6.40 16.81 -6.38
C LEU A 190 -5.01 17.40 -6.61
N VAL A 191 -4.09 17.23 -5.64
CA VAL A 191 -2.74 17.81 -5.72
C VAL A 191 -1.97 17.30 -6.94
N TRP A 192 -2.13 16.03 -7.29
CA TRP A 192 -1.48 15.42 -8.44
C TRP A 192 -2.43 15.22 -9.64
N GLY A 193 -3.62 15.81 -9.61
CA GLY A 193 -4.64 15.60 -10.63
C GLY A 193 -4.17 16.00 -12.03
N GLU A 194 -3.62 17.21 -12.15
CA GLU A 194 -3.07 17.72 -13.42
C GLU A 194 -1.90 16.88 -13.93
N LEU A 195 -0.99 16.47 -13.05
CA LEU A 195 0.13 15.59 -13.41
C LEU A 195 -0.40 14.26 -13.94
N SER A 196 -1.38 13.68 -13.26
CA SER A 196 -1.97 12.39 -13.64
C SER A 196 -2.63 12.47 -15.01
N GLN A 197 -3.32 13.57 -15.31
CA GLN A 197 -3.91 13.82 -16.63
C GLN A 197 -2.84 13.96 -17.72
N ALA A 198 -1.77 14.72 -17.47
CA ALA A 198 -0.67 14.87 -18.42
C ALA A 198 0.03 13.52 -18.72
N ILE A 199 0.22 12.67 -17.71
CA ILE A 199 0.75 11.31 -17.89
C ILE A 199 -0.20 10.46 -18.74
N LEU A 200 -1.51 10.50 -18.46
CA LEU A 200 -2.51 9.76 -19.22
C LEU A 200 -2.60 10.21 -20.68
N SER A 201 -2.45 11.51 -20.94
CA SER A 201 -2.41 12.07 -22.29
C SER A 201 -1.04 11.91 -22.98
N LYS A 202 -0.06 11.30 -22.32
CA LYS A 202 1.34 11.15 -22.79
C LYS A 202 2.03 12.49 -23.09
N ASP A 203 1.59 13.56 -22.44
CA ASP A 203 2.21 14.88 -22.53
C ASP A 203 3.33 14.99 -21.48
N TRP A 204 4.53 14.55 -21.87
CA TRP A 204 5.66 14.42 -20.95
C TRP A 204 6.28 15.75 -20.52
N GLU A 205 6.20 16.78 -21.36
CA GLU A 205 6.69 18.11 -21.00
C GLU A 205 5.77 18.75 -19.97
N LYS A 206 4.46 18.74 -20.21
CA LYS A 206 3.48 19.21 -19.22
C LYS A 206 3.57 18.42 -17.92
N ALA A 207 3.72 17.09 -18.00
CA ALA A 207 3.91 16.27 -16.81
C ALA A 207 5.15 16.69 -16.00
N ARG A 208 6.27 16.99 -16.67
CA ARG A 208 7.49 17.46 -16.00
C ARG A 208 7.29 18.81 -15.32
N GLU A 209 6.66 19.76 -16.00
CA GLU A 209 6.39 21.10 -15.47
C GLU A 209 5.44 21.06 -14.27
N THR A 210 4.31 20.38 -14.39
CA THR A 210 3.33 20.24 -13.30
C THR A 210 3.98 19.55 -12.10
N LYS A 211 4.75 18.48 -12.32
CA LYS A 211 5.49 17.81 -11.24
C LYS A 211 6.42 18.78 -10.51
N LYS A 212 7.23 19.53 -11.26
CA LYS A 212 8.19 20.50 -10.69
C LYS A 212 7.46 21.58 -9.86
N SER A 213 6.33 22.08 -10.36
CA SER A 213 5.51 23.08 -9.68
C SER A 213 5.00 22.58 -8.33
N VAL A 214 4.43 21.37 -8.28
CA VAL A 214 3.94 20.75 -7.04
C VAL A 214 5.08 20.54 -6.04
N GLU A 215 6.22 20.01 -6.48
CA GLU A 215 7.38 19.76 -5.63
C GLU A 215 8.01 21.06 -5.07
N GLU A 216 8.12 22.12 -5.89
CA GLU A 216 8.61 23.43 -5.42
C GLU A 216 7.69 24.04 -4.37
N ARG A 217 6.37 24.00 -4.61
CA ARG A 217 5.38 24.49 -3.64
C ARG A 217 5.47 23.74 -2.31
N GLN A 218 5.69 22.42 -2.34
CA GLN A 218 5.92 21.65 -1.12
C GLN A 218 7.22 22.03 -0.39
N ARG A 219 8.29 22.36 -1.13
CA ARG A 219 9.57 22.86 -0.58
C ARG A 219 9.44 24.26 0.02
N GLU A 220 8.68 25.15 -0.60
CA GLU A 220 8.38 26.47 -0.05
C GLU A 220 7.61 26.40 1.27
N VAL A 221 6.53 25.59 1.31
CA VAL A 221 5.76 25.36 2.55
C VAL A 221 6.61 24.74 3.66
N LEU A 222 7.63 23.94 3.32
CA LEU A 222 8.61 23.44 4.30
C LEU A 222 9.46 24.60 4.85
N ARG A 223 10.09 25.39 3.98
CA ARG A 223 10.93 26.54 4.36
C ARG A 223 10.16 27.54 5.23
N GLU A 224 8.90 27.84 4.90
CA GLU A 224 8.05 28.73 5.69
C GLU A 224 7.73 28.21 7.09
N ARG A 225 7.64 26.88 7.27
CA ARG A 225 7.38 26.29 8.59
C ARG A 225 8.62 26.30 9.47
N GLU A 226 9.76 25.98 8.86
CA GLU A 226 11.07 26.05 9.51
C GLU A 226 11.38 27.47 9.97
N SER A 227 11.14 28.48 9.13
CA SER A 227 11.34 29.88 9.50
C SER A 227 10.43 30.36 10.64
N ARG A 228 9.26 29.73 10.80
CA ARG A 228 8.30 30.00 11.89
C ARG A 228 8.55 29.15 13.14
N GLY A 229 9.59 28.32 13.16
CA GLY A 229 9.90 27.42 14.29
C GLY A 229 8.81 26.39 14.60
N LYS A 230 7.92 26.09 13.64
CA LYS A 230 6.82 25.14 13.84
C LYS A 230 7.26 23.74 13.42
N ASN A 231 7.55 22.89 14.39
CA ASN A 231 7.81 21.46 14.14
C ASN A 231 6.56 20.79 13.56
N TRP A 232 6.73 20.09 12.44
CA TRP A 232 5.65 19.31 11.85
C TRP A 232 5.38 18.05 12.68
N VAL A 233 4.17 17.93 13.21
CA VAL A 233 3.70 16.72 13.88
C VAL A 233 2.63 16.07 12.99
N PRO A 234 2.81 14.82 12.53
CA PRO A 234 1.78 14.10 11.80
C PRO A 234 0.48 14.08 12.61
N LYS A 235 -0.66 14.42 11.99
CA LYS A 235 -1.96 14.42 12.68
C LYS A 235 -2.42 13.03 13.13
N HIS A 236 -1.87 11.95 12.54
CA HIS A 236 -2.10 10.56 12.94
C HIS A 236 -0.76 9.83 13.03
N LEU A 237 -0.49 9.22 14.19
CA LEU A 237 0.85 9.00 14.72
C LEU A 237 1.59 7.84 14.03
N VAL A 238 2.82 8.13 13.65
CA VAL A 238 3.84 7.14 13.32
C VAL A 238 5.03 7.42 14.23
N SER A 239 5.43 6.43 15.01
CA SER A 239 6.65 6.45 15.81
C SER A 239 7.78 5.80 15.00
N TYR A 240 9.02 6.22 15.27
CA TYR A 240 10.20 5.56 14.74
C TYR A 240 11.11 5.20 15.91
N SER A 241 11.54 3.94 15.97
CA SER A 241 12.63 3.52 16.84
C SER A 241 13.74 2.86 16.02
N LYS A 242 14.99 2.93 16.50
CA LYS A 242 16.13 2.30 15.82
C LYS A 242 16.04 0.77 15.82
N GLU A 243 15.33 0.19 16.79
CA GLU A 243 15.21 -1.26 17.01
C GLU A 243 14.00 -1.84 16.26
N GLU A 244 12.84 -1.19 16.30
CA GLU A 244 11.57 -1.68 15.75
C GLU A 244 11.21 -1.05 14.39
N GLY A 245 11.95 -0.04 13.96
CA GLY A 245 11.71 0.70 12.72
C GLY A 245 10.52 1.66 12.82
N TRP A 246 9.86 1.92 11.69
CA TRP A 246 8.66 2.75 11.65
C TRP A 246 7.44 1.95 12.10
N GLU A 247 6.67 2.48 13.04
CA GLU A 247 5.46 1.87 13.57
C GLU A 247 4.29 2.85 13.48
N CYS A 248 3.12 2.37 13.04
CA CYS A 248 1.91 3.19 12.95
C CYS A 248 1.02 2.90 14.15
N SER A 249 0.78 3.91 14.99
CA SER A 249 -0.13 3.82 16.14
C SER A 249 -1.33 4.74 15.91
N PRO A 250 -2.52 4.21 15.63
CA PRO A 250 -3.70 5.05 15.43
C PRO A 250 -4.07 5.79 16.71
N ILE A 251 -4.31 7.10 16.61
CA ILE A 251 -4.73 7.95 17.75
C ILE A 251 -6.19 7.68 18.10
N HIS A 252 -7.02 7.42 17.09
CA HIS A 252 -8.45 7.17 17.23
C HIS A 252 -8.75 5.70 16.98
N LYS A 253 -9.70 5.15 17.74
CA LYS A 253 -10.13 3.75 17.62
C LYS A 253 -10.84 3.45 16.29
N SER A 254 -11.47 4.46 15.69
CA SER A 254 -12.13 4.35 14.40
C SER A 254 -11.75 5.53 13.52
N VAL A 255 -11.75 5.28 12.20
CA VAL A 255 -11.59 6.35 11.22
C VAL A 255 -12.96 7.02 11.04
N PRO A 256 -13.09 8.35 11.27
CA PRO A 256 -14.36 9.03 11.09
C PRO A 256 -14.79 8.95 9.62
N ASN A 257 -16.10 8.81 9.39
CA ASN A 257 -16.66 8.87 8.05
C ASN A 257 -16.20 10.15 7.33
N ALA A 258 -15.79 10.00 6.07
CA ALA A 258 -15.51 11.17 5.23
C ALA A 258 -16.73 12.11 5.25
N PRO A 259 -16.53 13.44 5.28
CA PRO A 259 -17.64 14.39 5.27
C PRO A 259 -18.50 14.13 4.03
N ILE A 260 -19.70 13.60 4.24
CA ILE A 260 -20.71 13.47 3.21
C ILE A 260 -21.30 14.87 3.09
N ALA A 261 -21.00 15.58 2.01
CA ALA A 261 -21.87 16.67 1.62
C ALA A 261 -23.19 16.04 1.18
N THR A 262 -24.20 16.07 2.04
CA THR A 262 -25.59 15.87 1.63
C THR A 262 -25.92 16.99 0.64
N LEU A 263 -26.11 16.63 -0.64
CA LEU A 263 -26.89 17.43 -1.57
C LEU A 263 -28.37 17.17 -1.31
#